data_AF-A0A929NXP0-F1
#
_entry.id   AF-A0A929NXP0-F1
#
_cell.length_a   1.000
_cell.length_b   1.000
_cell.length_c   1.000
_cell.angle_alpha   90.00
_cell.angle_beta   90.00
_cell.angle_gamma   90.00
#
_symmetry.space_group_name_H-M   'P 1'
#
loop_
_entity.id
_entity.type
_entity.pdbx_description
1 polymer ?
#
loop_
_entity_poly.entity_id
_entity_poly.type
_entity_poly.pdbx_seq_one_letter_code
_entity_poly.pdbx_strand_id
1 'polypeptide(L)'
;MKSENIEYWLALSYAPRVGPVSFMRLVKHFGNLQNLFTAGREEWQAIKMKDNVIKYLENIDWQIIENDMQWLEQPDNHALTLEHSDYPSILRDIDDAPPILFVHGDYKLLSTQQIAIVGTRKPSREGERAAEEFAANLTYQGFTITSGMAYGIDGASHIGALNASGKTIAVAGTGLDRVYPPAH
;
A
#
# COMPACT_ATOMS: atom_id res chain seq x y z
N MET A 1 -2.16 -1.56 22.67
CA MET A 1 -2.56 -1.37 21.27
C MET A 1 -3.89 -2.06 21.10
N LYS A 2 -4.95 -1.35 20.70
CA LYS A 2 -6.18 -2.02 20.28
C LYS A 2 -5.77 -2.95 19.14
N SER A 3 -6.16 -4.22 19.18
CA SER A 3 -6.10 -5.05 17.98
C SER A 3 -6.89 -4.29 16.93
N GLU A 4 -6.21 -3.69 15.97
CA GLU A 4 -6.88 -3.20 14.78
C GLU A 4 -7.45 -4.45 14.12
N ASN A 5 -8.78 -4.56 14.12
CA ASN A 5 -9.50 -5.62 13.44
C ASN A 5 -9.35 -5.38 11.94
N ILE A 6 -8.17 -5.73 11.41
CA ILE A 6 -7.72 -5.52 10.04
C ILE A 6 -8.70 -6.15 9.04
N GLU A 7 -9.41 -7.21 9.42
CA GLU A 7 -10.45 -7.83 8.63
C GLU A 7 -11.57 -6.85 8.23
N TYR A 8 -11.91 -5.88 9.09
CA TYR A 8 -12.92 -4.86 8.75
C TYR A 8 -12.35 -3.74 7.87
N TRP A 9 -11.05 -3.45 7.99
CA TRP A 9 -10.37 -2.56 7.05
C TRP A 9 -10.34 -3.19 5.66
N LEU A 10 -9.91 -4.46 5.57
CA LEU A 10 -9.92 -5.25 4.35
C LEU A 10 -11.31 -5.30 3.74
N ALA A 11 -12.35 -5.66 4.51
CA ALA A 11 -13.74 -5.65 4.05
C ALA A 11 -14.14 -4.29 3.47
N LEU A 12 -13.90 -3.19 4.18
CA LEU A 12 -14.27 -1.88 3.64
C LEU A 12 -13.49 -1.50 2.37
N SER A 13 -12.29 -2.04 2.16
CA SER A 13 -11.48 -1.76 0.96
C SER A 13 -12.09 -2.35 -0.33
N TYR A 14 -12.87 -3.42 -0.20
CA TYR A 14 -13.64 -4.00 -1.32
C TYR A 14 -14.96 -3.29 -1.59
N ALA A 15 -15.39 -2.37 -0.71
CA ALA A 15 -16.67 -1.71 -0.86
C ALA A 15 -16.72 -0.87 -2.14
N PRO A 16 -17.75 -1.04 -2.99
CA PRO A 16 -17.78 -0.43 -4.31
C PRO A 16 -17.89 1.09 -4.21
N ARG A 17 -16.98 1.79 -4.92
CA ARG A 17 -16.94 3.27 -4.98
C ARG A 17 -16.66 3.94 -3.63
N VAL A 18 -16.02 3.24 -2.71
CA VAL A 18 -15.46 3.80 -1.48
C VAL A 18 -13.97 4.07 -1.72
N GLY A 19 -13.65 5.31 -2.14
CA GLY A 19 -12.25 5.76 -2.26
C GLY A 19 -11.66 6.20 -0.92
N PRO A 20 -10.35 6.49 -0.86
CA PRO A 20 -9.61 6.79 0.38
C PRO A 20 -10.27 7.84 1.29
N VAL A 21 -10.68 8.97 0.71
CA VAL A 21 -11.36 10.05 1.45
C VAL A 21 -12.68 9.59 2.07
N SER A 22 -13.48 8.81 1.32
CA SER A 22 -14.75 8.29 1.82
C SER A 22 -14.54 7.20 2.87
N PHE A 23 -13.52 6.37 2.69
CA PHE A 23 -13.10 5.35 3.63
C PHE A 23 -12.79 5.98 4.99
N MET A 24 -11.91 6.97 5.04
CA MET A 24 -11.52 7.62 6.30
C MET A 24 -12.66 8.40 6.95
N ARG A 25 -13.58 8.95 6.15
CA ARG A 25 -14.80 9.55 6.71
C ARG A 25 -15.65 8.52 7.46
N LEU A 26 -15.74 7.29 6.96
CA LEU A 26 -16.47 6.20 7.63
C LEU A 26 -15.73 5.75 8.89
N VAL A 27 -14.41 5.55 8.82
CA VAL A 27 -13.57 5.23 10.00
C VAL A 27 -13.79 6.25 11.10
N LYS A 28 -13.70 7.55 10.76
CA LYS A 28 -13.91 8.65 11.73
C LYS A 28 -15.33 8.70 12.29
N HIS A 29 -16.34 8.45 11.46
CA HIS A 29 -17.73 8.50 11.88
C HIS A 29 -18.08 7.39 12.87
N PHE A 30 -17.69 6.15 12.55
CA PHE A 30 -18.01 4.98 13.38
C PHE A 30 -17.00 4.74 14.51
N GLY A 31 -15.84 5.42 14.47
CA GLY A 31 -14.76 5.38 15.46
C GLY A 31 -13.95 4.08 15.46
N ASN A 32 -14.59 2.96 15.16
CA ASN A 32 -13.95 1.72 14.73
C ASN A 32 -14.79 1.11 13.58
N LEU A 33 -14.17 0.31 12.72
CA LEU A 33 -14.89 -0.25 11.58
C LEU A 33 -15.84 -1.38 11.97
N GLN A 34 -15.60 -2.11 13.07
CA GLN A 34 -16.54 -3.12 13.55
C GLN A 34 -17.96 -2.54 13.73
N ASN A 35 -18.05 -1.33 14.30
CA ASN A 35 -19.30 -0.61 14.48
C ASN A 35 -20.00 -0.33 13.15
N LEU A 36 -19.27 0.01 12.08
CA LEU A 36 -19.84 0.18 10.75
C LEU A 36 -20.55 -1.12 10.30
N PHE A 37 -19.90 -2.26 10.49
CA PHE A 37 -20.45 -3.55 10.04
C PHE A 37 -21.60 -4.06 10.92
N THR A 38 -21.70 -3.60 12.18
CA THR A 38 -22.79 -3.98 13.10
C THR A 38 -23.93 -2.96 13.22
N ALA A 39 -23.74 -1.73 12.71
CA ALA A 39 -24.71 -0.62 12.79
C ALA A 39 -26.06 -0.94 12.11
N GLY A 40 -26.04 -1.74 11.04
CA GLY A 40 -27.22 -2.15 10.31
C GLY A 40 -27.83 -1.06 9.43
N ARG A 41 -28.89 -1.43 8.70
CA ARG A 41 -29.43 -0.64 7.58
C ARG A 41 -29.94 0.75 7.97
N GLU A 42 -30.61 0.87 9.11
CA GLU A 42 -31.20 2.14 9.56
C GLU A 42 -30.12 3.21 9.77
N GLU A 43 -29.02 2.86 10.42
CA GLU A 43 -27.92 3.79 10.71
C GLU A 43 -27.14 4.16 9.44
N TRP A 44 -26.92 3.21 8.52
CA TRP A 44 -26.30 3.52 7.23
C TRP A 44 -27.16 4.49 6.39
N GLN A 45 -28.49 4.33 6.43
CA GLN A 45 -29.41 5.26 5.76
C GLN A 45 -29.41 6.65 6.42
N ALA A 46 -29.30 6.72 7.76
CA ALA A 46 -29.24 7.99 8.49
C ALA A 46 -28.06 8.87 8.05
N ILE A 47 -26.91 8.26 7.71
CA ILE A 47 -25.73 8.98 7.19
C ILE A 47 -25.73 9.17 5.66
N LYS A 48 -26.86 8.86 5.00
CA LYS A 48 -27.02 8.93 3.53
C LYS A 48 -25.97 8.11 2.78
N MET A 49 -25.66 6.92 3.30
CA MET A 49 -24.78 5.98 2.60
C MET A 49 -25.42 5.59 1.25
N LYS A 50 -24.58 5.45 0.21
CA LYS A 50 -25.07 5.06 -1.11
C LYS A 50 -25.59 3.62 -1.09
N ASP A 51 -26.69 3.36 -1.80
CA ASP A 51 -27.33 2.04 -1.85
C ASP A 51 -26.40 0.91 -2.29
N ASN A 52 -25.45 1.17 -3.19
CA ASN A 52 -24.48 0.16 -3.62
C ASN A 52 -23.52 -0.25 -2.49
N VAL A 53 -23.20 0.66 -1.58
CA VAL A 53 -22.38 0.37 -0.40
C VAL A 53 -23.22 -0.35 0.65
N ILE A 54 -24.46 0.08 0.89
CA ILE A 54 -25.39 -0.62 1.80
C ILE A 54 -25.57 -2.08 1.36
N LYS A 55 -25.89 -2.32 0.08
CA LYS A 55 -26.05 -3.68 -0.46
C LYS A 55 -24.79 -4.52 -0.31
N TYR A 56 -23.62 -3.91 -0.46
CA TYR A 56 -22.34 -4.57 -0.21
C TYR A 56 -22.20 -4.97 1.27
N LEU A 57 -22.43 -4.04 2.20
CA LEU A 57 -22.33 -4.30 3.65
C LEU A 57 -23.31 -5.38 4.13
N GLU A 58 -24.49 -5.49 3.49
CA GLU A 58 -25.47 -6.54 3.78
C GLU A 58 -25.05 -7.93 3.27
N ASN A 59 -24.17 -8.00 2.27
CA ASN A 59 -23.84 -9.24 1.55
C ASN A 59 -22.32 -9.35 1.31
N ILE A 60 -21.54 -9.13 2.37
CA ILE A 60 -20.08 -9.21 2.30
C ILE A 60 -19.69 -10.66 2.05
N ASP A 61 -18.86 -10.86 1.02
CA ASP A 61 -18.18 -12.13 0.82
C ASP A 61 -16.95 -12.20 1.75
N TRP A 62 -17.17 -12.75 2.94
CA TRP A 62 -16.11 -12.91 3.94
C TRP A 62 -15.02 -13.89 3.50
N GLN A 63 -15.27 -14.74 2.50
CA GLN A 63 -14.25 -15.66 1.99
C GLN A 63 -13.09 -14.92 1.32
N ILE A 64 -13.37 -13.79 0.65
CA ILE A 64 -12.34 -12.94 0.05
C ILE A 64 -11.42 -12.38 1.14
N ILE A 65 -12.01 -11.94 2.26
CA ILE A 65 -11.26 -11.37 3.39
C ILE A 65 -10.43 -12.44 4.08
N GLU A 66 -10.95 -13.66 4.19
CA GLU A 66 -10.19 -14.80 4.71
C GLU A 66 -8.96 -15.10 3.85
N ASN A 67 -9.04 -14.96 2.52
CA ASN A 67 -7.87 -15.14 1.65
C ASN A 67 -6.79 -14.07 1.89
N ASP A 68 -7.19 -12.81 2.08
CA ASP A 68 -6.24 -11.75 2.43
C ASP A 68 -5.60 -12.00 3.79
N MET A 69 -6.39 -12.46 4.77
CA MET A 69 -5.88 -12.83 6.09
C MET A 69 -4.89 -14.00 5.99
N GLN A 70 -5.16 -15.01 5.18
CA GLN A 70 -4.21 -16.11 4.91
C GLN A 70 -2.93 -15.60 4.23
N TRP A 71 -3.02 -14.60 3.35
CA TRP A 71 -1.83 -13.96 2.80
C TRP A 71 -1.02 -13.25 3.90
N LEU A 72 -1.69 -12.56 4.84
CA LEU A 72 -1.05 -11.88 5.98
C LEU A 72 -0.43 -12.84 7.01
N GLU A 73 -0.84 -14.11 7.03
CA GLU A 73 -0.21 -15.14 7.87
C GLU A 73 1.13 -15.63 7.33
N GLN A 74 1.44 -15.37 6.05
CA GLN A 74 2.71 -15.78 5.45
C GLN A 74 3.88 -14.94 5.99
N PRO A 75 5.11 -15.49 6.02
CA PRO A 75 6.30 -14.73 6.42
C PRO A 75 6.48 -13.46 5.59
N ASP A 76 6.93 -12.40 6.25
CA ASP A 76 7.23 -11.08 5.67
C ASP A 76 6.05 -10.36 4.99
N ASN A 77 4.82 -10.87 5.12
CA ASN A 77 3.62 -10.20 4.65
C ASN A 77 3.01 -9.32 5.74
N HIS A 78 2.66 -8.09 5.38
CA HIS A 78 2.12 -7.10 6.29
C HIS A 78 1.02 -6.28 5.64
N ALA A 79 0.08 -5.79 6.46
CA ALA A 79 -0.88 -4.77 6.09
C ALA A 79 -0.82 -3.65 7.14
N LEU A 80 -0.45 -2.45 6.72
CA LEU A 80 -0.44 -1.27 7.58
C LEU A 80 -1.68 -0.43 7.27
N THR A 81 -2.61 -0.32 8.22
CA THR A 81 -3.73 0.61 8.11
C THR A 81 -3.24 2.06 8.24
N LEU A 82 -4.03 3.03 7.80
CA LEU A 82 -3.71 4.44 7.96
C LEU A 82 -3.53 4.86 9.45
N GLU A 83 -4.17 4.12 10.37
CA GLU A 83 -4.06 4.30 11.83
C GLU A 83 -2.84 3.58 12.44
N HIS A 84 -2.19 2.68 11.68
CA HIS A 84 -1.02 1.95 12.13
C HIS A 84 0.14 2.90 12.44
N SER A 85 0.83 2.64 13.55
CA SER A 85 1.92 3.50 14.05
C SER A 85 3.11 3.61 13.09
N ASP A 86 3.45 2.52 12.41
CA ASP A 86 4.51 2.48 11.38
C ASP A 86 4.04 2.92 9.98
N TYR A 87 2.78 3.34 9.80
CA TYR A 87 2.34 3.88 8.52
C TYR A 87 3.11 5.20 8.22
N PRO A 88 3.67 5.39 7.02
CA PRO A 88 4.57 6.51 6.73
C PRO A 88 3.87 7.86 6.88
N SER A 89 4.41 8.74 7.73
CA SER A 89 3.79 10.03 8.03
C SER A 89 3.59 10.90 6.79
N ILE A 90 4.61 11.01 5.93
CA ILE A 90 4.53 11.81 4.69
C ILE A 90 3.43 11.29 3.77
N LEU A 91 3.26 9.97 3.67
CA LEU A 91 2.19 9.37 2.87
C LEU A 91 0.82 9.53 3.53
N ARG A 92 0.75 9.52 4.87
CA ARG A 92 -0.49 9.76 5.62
C ARG A 92 -1.06 11.17 5.36
N ASP A 93 -0.18 12.13 5.09
CA ASP A 93 -0.53 13.55 4.96
C ASP A 93 -1.06 13.95 3.56
N ILE A 94 -1.06 13.05 2.57
CA ILE A 94 -1.62 13.34 1.24
C ILE A 94 -3.16 13.20 1.26
N ASP A 95 -3.85 13.94 0.39
CA ASP A 95 -5.32 14.00 0.35
C ASP A 95 -6.00 12.63 0.14
N ASP A 96 -5.38 11.74 -0.61
CA ASP A 96 -5.91 10.43 -1.00
C ASP A 96 -5.05 9.26 -0.48
N ALA A 97 -4.43 9.44 0.70
CA ALA A 97 -3.59 8.43 1.34
C ALA A 97 -4.27 7.04 1.37
N PRO A 98 -3.62 5.97 0.88
CA PRO A 98 -4.23 4.65 0.80
C PRO A 98 -4.60 4.15 2.20
N PRO A 99 -5.87 3.72 2.44
CA PRO A 99 -6.31 3.30 3.77
C PRO A 99 -5.54 2.09 4.32
N ILE A 100 -5.00 1.26 3.43
CA ILE A 100 -4.22 0.07 3.76
C ILE A 100 -3.02 0.03 2.81
N LEU A 101 -1.82 -0.20 3.35
CA LEU A 101 -0.63 -0.54 2.60
C LEU A 101 -0.29 -2.01 2.81
N PHE A 102 -0.37 -2.80 1.75
CA PHE A 102 0.19 -4.15 1.74
C PHE A 102 1.69 -4.09 1.49
N VAL A 103 2.46 -4.85 2.27
CA VAL A 103 3.93 -4.86 2.21
C VAL A 103 4.40 -6.30 2.24
N HIS A 104 5.35 -6.62 1.37
CA HIS A 104 6.13 -7.85 1.43
C HIS A 104 7.59 -7.49 1.70
N GLY A 105 8.17 -8.02 2.77
CA GLY A 105 9.51 -7.70 3.25
C GLY A 105 9.52 -6.74 4.45
N ASP A 106 10.65 -6.06 4.66
CA ASP A 106 10.86 -5.21 5.84
C ASP A 106 10.09 -3.89 5.74
N TYR A 107 8.90 -3.85 6.34
CA TYR A 107 8.06 -2.64 6.38
C TYR A 107 8.69 -1.47 7.16
N LYS A 108 9.74 -1.70 7.98
CA LYS A 108 10.45 -0.61 8.67
C LYS A 108 11.18 0.30 7.69
N LEU A 109 11.51 -0.18 6.49
CA LEU A 109 12.07 0.65 5.42
C LEU A 109 11.15 1.81 5.02
N LEU A 110 9.82 1.69 5.21
CA LEU A 110 8.90 2.75 4.87
C LEU A 110 9.07 4.03 5.71
N SER A 111 9.78 3.93 6.85
CA SER A 111 10.10 5.05 7.74
C SER A 111 11.52 5.60 7.55
N THR A 112 12.31 5.04 6.64
CA THR A 112 13.67 5.54 6.38
C THR A 112 13.63 6.80 5.50
N GLN A 113 14.77 7.50 5.44
CA GLN A 113 14.94 8.59 4.48
C GLN A 113 15.02 8.02 3.07
N GLN A 114 14.05 8.38 2.23
CA GLN A 114 13.87 7.83 0.89
C GLN A 114 14.11 8.86 -0.21
N ILE A 115 14.59 8.40 -1.36
CA ILE A 115 14.60 9.16 -2.62
C ILE A 115 13.87 8.36 -3.69
N ALA A 116 12.85 8.98 -4.29
CA ALA A 116 12.17 8.41 -5.44
C ALA A 116 12.99 8.64 -6.71
N ILE A 117 13.28 7.57 -7.45
CA ILE A 117 13.88 7.67 -8.79
C ILE A 117 12.89 7.06 -9.79
N VAL A 118 12.51 7.85 -10.79
CA VAL A 118 11.54 7.48 -11.83
C VAL A 118 12.05 7.89 -13.20
N GLY A 119 11.64 7.18 -14.24
CA GLY A 119 11.97 7.60 -15.60
C GLY A 119 11.35 6.75 -16.71
N THR A 120 11.94 6.85 -17.90
CA THR A 120 11.43 6.14 -19.08
C THR A 120 11.55 4.62 -18.94
N ARG A 121 10.57 3.90 -19.48
CA ARG A 121 10.60 2.44 -19.61
C ARG A 121 11.53 1.92 -20.71
N LYS A 122 12.07 2.83 -21.53
CA LYS A 122 12.97 2.54 -22.66
C LYS A 122 14.15 3.52 -22.64
N PRO A 123 15.05 3.44 -21.65
CA PRO A 123 16.22 4.31 -21.60
C PRO A 123 17.24 3.95 -22.68
N SER A 124 18.16 4.87 -22.98
CA SER A 124 19.41 4.50 -23.64
C SER A 124 20.31 3.76 -22.65
N ARG A 125 21.37 3.11 -23.14
CA ARG A 125 22.36 2.44 -22.26
C ARG A 125 23.02 3.42 -21.30
N GLU A 126 23.28 4.65 -21.76
CA GLU A 126 23.84 5.72 -20.93
C GLU A 126 22.84 6.15 -19.85
N GLY A 127 21.55 6.25 -20.17
CA GLY A 127 20.50 6.58 -19.20
C GLY A 127 20.31 5.50 -18.14
N GLU A 128 20.35 4.23 -18.53
CA GLU A 128 20.30 3.08 -17.62
C GLU A 128 21.49 3.10 -16.66
N ARG A 129 22.71 3.22 -17.19
CA ARG A 129 23.94 3.33 -16.40
C ARG A 129 23.93 4.53 -15.46
N ALA A 130 23.45 5.68 -15.92
CA ALA A 130 23.35 6.87 -15.08
C ALA A 130 22.37 6.66 -13.93
N ALA A 131 21.23 5.98 -14.14
CA ALA A 131 20.29 5.65 -13.08
C ALA A 131 20.89 4.68 -12.06
N GLU A 132 21.59 3.64 -12.51
CA GLU A 132 22.31 2.70 -11.61
C GLU A 132 23.35 3.44 -10.76
N GLU A 133 24.24 4.22 -11.38
CA GLU A 133 25.30 4.95 -10.67
C GLU A 133 24.71 5.99 -9.71
N PHE A 134 23.64 6.69 -10.11
CA PHE A 134 22.99 7.68 -9.26
C PHE A 134 22.33 7.04 -8.03
N ALA A 135 21.59 5.95 -8.23
CA ALA A 135 20.97 5.20 -7.14
C ALA A 135 22.00 4.61 -6.18
N ALA A 136 23.10 4.04 -6.70
CA ALA A 136 24.19 3.51 -5.89
C ALA A 136 24.83 4.61 -5.01
N ASN A 137 25.12 5.78 -5.60
CA ASN A 137 25.71 6.90 -4.87
C ASN A 137 24.80 7.42 -3.75
N LEU A 138 23.50 7.59 -4.01
CA LEU A 138 22.54 7.99 -2.98
C LEU A 138 22.42 6.94 -1.88
N THR A 139 22.46 5.66 -2.25
CA THR A 139 22.43 4.55 -1.30
C THR A 139 23.64 4.56 -0.38
N TYR A 140 24.84 4.84 -0.90
CA TYR A 140 26.05 5.02 -0.07
C TYR A 140 25.93 6.17 0.94
N GLN A 141 25.11 7.17 0.66
CA GLN A 141 24.81 8.27 1.59
C GLN A 141 23.72 7.91 2.62
N GLY A 142 23.22 6.66 2.61
CA GLY A 142 22.23 6.16 3.56
C GLY A 142 20.78 6.33 3.12
N PHE A 143 20.51 6.76 1.89
CA PHE A 143 19.15 6.84 1.36
C PHE A 143 18.63 5.47 0.96
N THR A 144 17.36 5.21 1.24
CA THR A 144 16.61 4.09 0.63
C THR A 144 16.06 4.55 -0.72
N ILE A 145 16.27 3.76 -1.77
CA ILE A 145 15.76 4.10 -3.11
C ILE A 145 14.34 3.56 -3.26
N THR A 146 13.40 4.42 -3.61
CA THR A 146 11.99 4.03 -3.86
C THR A 146 11.67 4.19 -5.34
N SER A 147 11.07 3.18 -5.97
CA SER A 147 10.69 3.24 -7.39
C SER A 147 9.54 2.28 -7.72
N GLY A 148 9.02 2.31 -8.95
CA GLY A 148 7.78 1.60 -9.35
C GLY A 148 7.97 0.18 -9.90
N MET A 149 9.19 -0.40 -9.81
CA MET A 149 9.55 -1.71 -10.38
C MET A 149 9.28 -1.87 -11.88
N ALA A 150 9.09 -0.77 -12.62
CA ALA A 150 8.91 -0.84 -14.06
C ALA A 150 10.24 -1.19 -14.78
N TYR A 151 10.13 -1.61 -16.03
CA TYR A 151 11.30 -1.69 -16.91
C TYR A 151 12.01 -0.34 -17.02
N GLY A 152 13.30 -0.37 -17.38
CA GLY A 152 14.09 0.83 -17.64
C GLY A 152 14.62 1.46 -16.37
N ILE A 153 14.37 2.77 -16.21
CA ILE A 153 15.00 3.57 -15.14
C ILE A 153 14.65 3.05 -13.73
N ASP A 154 13.41 2.59 -13.51
CA ASP A 154 13.00 2.06 -12.20
C ASP A 154 13.81 0.80 -11.84
N GLY A 155 13.87 -0.17 -12.74
CA GLY A 155 14.68 -1.39 -12.58
C GLY A 155 16.17 -1.08 -12.36
N ALA A 156 16.75 -0.19 -13.18
CA ALA A 156 18.13 0.26 -13.03
C ALA A 156 18.40 0.91 -11.67
N SER A 157 17.44 1.67 -11.14
CA SER A 157 17.55 2.30 -9.82
C SER A 157 17.58 1.28 -8.69
N HIS A 158 16.73 0.25 -8.77
CA HIS A 158 16.76 -0.86 -7.81
C HIS A 158 18.09 -1.63 -7.87
N ILE A 159 18.59 -1.93 -9.08
CA ILE A 159 19.90 -2.58 -9.27
C ILE A 159 21.02 -1.76 -8.66
N GLY A 160 21.06 -0.44 -8.92
CA GLY A 160 22.07 0.46 -8.35
C GLY A 160 22.09 0.44 -6.82
N ALA A 161 20.91 0.48 -6.19
CA ALA A 161 20.79 0.40 -4.73
C ALA A 161 21.28 -0.94 -4.16
N LEU A 162 20.91 -2.05 -4.81
CA LEU A 162 21.33 -3.40 -4.39
C LEU A 162 22.84 -3.62 -4.60
N ASN A 163 23.41 -3.12 -5.69
CA ASN A 163 24.85 -3.18 -5.96
C ASN A 163 25.67 -2.42 -4.90
N ALA A 164 25.10 -1.35 -4.31
CA ALA A 164 25.67 -0.65 -3.17
C ALA A 164 25.39 -1.34 -1.81
N SER A 165 24.84 -2.57 -1.82
CA SER A 165 24.44 -3.33 -0.63
C SER A 165 23.46 -2.60 0.30
N GLY A 166 22.68 -1.66 -0.25
CA GLY A 166 21.71 -0.91 0.53
C GLY A 166 20.28 -1.43 0.40
N LYS A 167 19.32 -0.53 0.62
CA LYS A 167 17.90 -0.86 0.72
C LYS A 167 17.12 -0.16 -0.39
N THR A 168 16.10 -0.84 -0.89
CA THR A 168 15.21 -0.29 -1.90
C THR A 168 13.76 -0.74 -1.67
N ILE A 169 12.80 0.09 -2.09
CA ILE A 169 11.37 -0.18 -1.97
C ILE A 169 10.75 -0.10 -3.36
N ALA A 170 10.09 -1.18 -3.76
CA ALA A 170 9.30 -1.25 -4.99
C ALA A 170 7.83 -0.95 -4.69
N VAL A 171 7.27 0.07 -5.34
CA VAL A 171 5.82 0.37 -5.29
C VAL A 171 5.16 -0.34 -6.46
N ALA A 172 4.57 -1.50 -6.19
CA ALA A 172 3.94 -2.34 -7.21
C ALA A 172 2.60 -1.76 -7.68
N GLY A 173 2.36 -1.81 -8.99
CA GLY A 173 1.06 -1.48 -9.60
C GLY A 173 0.08 -2.67 -9.65
N THR A 174 0.48 -3.84 -9.14
CA THR A 174 -0.29 -5.08 -9.09
C THR A 174 -0.34 -5.61 -7.66
N GLY A 175 -1.18 -6.63 -7.41
CA GLY A 175 -1.11 -7.38 -6.16
C GLY A 175 0.28 -7.99 -5.96
N LEU A 176 0.72 -8.07 -4.71
CA LEU A 176 2.03 -8.62 -4.32
C LEU A 176 2.11 -10.15 -4.48
N ASP A 177 1.01 -10.79 -4.85
CA ASP A 177 0.94 -12.18 -5.30
C ASP A 177 1.49 -12.37 -6.72
N ARG A 178 1.80 -11.28 -7.45
CA ARG A 178 2.26 -11.31 -8.84
C ARG A 178 3.46 -10.40 -9.05
N VAL A 179 4.57 -10.98 -9.49
CA VAL A 179 5.71 -10.21 -9.99
C VAL A 179 5.34 -9.61 -11.35
N TYR A 180 5.35 -8.28 -11.43
CA TYR A 180 5.13 -7.57 -12.68
C TYR A 180 6.11 -6.40 -12.82
N PRO A 181 6.77 -6.25 -13.99
CA PRO A 181 6.71 -7.15 -15.14
C PRO A 181 7.46 -8.49 -14.94
N PRO A 182 7.12 -9.56 -15.68
CA PRO A 182 7.60 -10.93 -15.41
C PRO A 182 9.11 -11.18 -15.53
N ALA A 183 9.87 -10.21 -16.05
CA ALA A 183 11.31 -10.33 -16.26
C ALA A 183 12.15 -9.66 -15.15
N HIS A 184 11.52 -9.17 -14.09
CA HIS A 184 12.19 -8.71 -12.86
C HIS A 184 12.32 -9.82 -11.82
#